data_AF-A0A373WAE6-F1
#
_entry.id   AF-A0A373WAE6-F1
#
_cell.length_a   1.000
_cell.length_b   1.000
_cell.length_c   1.000
_cell.angle_alpha   90.00
_cell.angle_beta   90.00
_cell.angle_gamma   90.00
#
_symmetry.space_group_name_H-M   'P 1'
#
loop_
_entity.id
_entity.type
_entity.pdbx_description
1 polymer ?
#
loop_
_entity_poly.entity_id
_entity_poly.type
_entity_poly.pdbx_seq_one_letter_code
_entity_poly.pdbx_strand_id
1 'polypeptide(L)'
;MEAAADPSQARDTDNNVPQNGNSLSKLLVIIITSPIWFSLICAFAAIALAILCALLSIIIAVFATGFSLTIGGIVTLFTVYPAGIALIGAGLICIGLGGMIVMPVIRCIWRGCVSLFNKFTNFVHRFVSSKAVA
;
A
#
# COMPACT_ATOMS: atom_id res chain seq x y z
N MET A 1 77.96 -17.11 31.89
CA MET A 1 77.66 -17.70 30.57
C MET A 1 76.14 -17.72 30.42
N GLU A 2 75.45 -16.68 29.91
CA GLU A 2 75.91 -15.66 28.92
C GLU A 2 76.26 -16.36 27.59
N ALA A 3 75.68 -16.07 26.42
CA ALA A 3 74.61 -15.15 26.03
C ALA A 3 73.77 -15.85 24.90
N ALA A 4 72.80 -15.27 24.18
CA ALA A 4 72.34 -13.89 24.03
C ALA A 4 70.82 -13.85 23.67
N ALA A 5 70.34 -12.76 23.06
CA ALA A 5 69.01 -12.63 22.48
C ALA A 5 69.02 -12.85 20.95
N ASP A 6 67.89 -13.27 20.36
CA ASP A 6 67.51 -12.82 19.01
C ASP A 6 65.99 -12.50 18.93
N PRO A 7 65.57 -11.37 18.31
CA PRO A 7 64.23 -10.83 18.48
C PRO A 7 63.35 -11.02 17.22
N SER A 8 62.90 -12.25 16.98
CA SER A 8 62.06 -12.56 15.81
C SER A 8 60.54 -12.32 16.01
N GLN A 9 60.07 -11.93 17.20
CA GLN A 9 58.65 -11.60 17.46
C GLN A 9 58.29 -10.12 17.18
N ALA A 10 59.10 -9.41 16.39
CA ALA A 10 58.97 -7.97 16.16
C ALA A 10 58.77 -7.56 14.69
N ARG A 11 58.56 -8.53 13.79
CA ARG A 11 58.34 -8.27 12.35
C ARG A 11 57.32 -9.23 11.74
N ASP A 12 56.05 -8.90 11.90
CA ASP A 12 55.25 -8.55 10.71
C ASP A 12 54.07 -7.63 11.10
N THR A 13 54.31 -6.33 10.88
CA THR A 13 53.43 -5.41 10.16
C THR A 13 51.92 -5.57 10.42
N ASP A 14 51.34 -4.84 11.36
CA ASP A 14 50.82 -3.47 11.11
C ASP A 14 50.19 -3.27 9.73
N ASN A 15 49.26 -4.15 9.38
CA ASN A 15 48.37 -4.08 8.22
C ASN A 15 47.08 -4.82 8.62
N ASN A 16 45.85 -4.32 8.47
CA ASN A 16 45.42 -3.03 7.93
C ASN A 16 43.94 -2.78 8.32
N VAL A 17 43.69 -1.89 9.29
CA VAL A 17 42.37 -1.28 9.60
C VAL A 17 41.25 -2.26 10.07
N PRO A 18 40.51 -1.97 11.15
CA PRO A 18 39.35 -2.79 11.51
C PRO A 18 38.31 -2.81 10.38
N GLN A 19 37.59 -3.93 10.23
CA GLN A 19 36.40 -4.08 9.37
C GLN A 19 35.18 -3.28 9.88
N ASN A 20 35.45 -2.10 10.43
CA ASN A 20 34.50 -1.11 10.89
C ASN A 20 34.06 -0.21 9.72
N GLY A 21 34.91 0.05 8.72
CA GLY A 21 34.54 0.87 7.56
C GLY A 21 33.42 0.25 6.71
N ASN A 22 33.45 -1.07 6.50
CA ASN A 22 32.42 -1.84 5.80
C ASN A 22 31.23 -2.21 6.70
N SER A 23 31.42 -2.30 8.02
CA SER A 23 30.30 -2.45 8.99
C SER A 23 29.51 -1.16 9.17
N LEU A 24 30.19 -0.01 9.35
CA LEU A 24 29.57 1.31 9.37
C LEU A 24 28.95 1.68 8.02
N SER A 25 29.60 1.35 6.89
CA SER A 25 28.96 1.56 5.57
C SER A 25 27.72 0.68 5.40
N LYS A 26 27.71 -0.58 5.85
CA LYS A 26 26.50 -1.40 5.91
C LYS A 26 25.45 -0.82 6.86
N LEU A 27 25.85 -0.31 8.02
CA LEU A 27 24.95 0.30 9.01
C LEU A 27 24.33 1.60 8.46
N LEU A 28 25.11 2.47 7.79
CA LEU A 28 24.64 3.67 7.11
C LEU A 28 23.73 3.31 5.93
N VAL A 29 24.11 2.34 5.10
CA VAL A 29 23.25 1.81 4.04
C VAL A 29 21.95 1.28 4.63
N ILE A 30 21.97 0.55 5.75
CA ILE A 30 20.76 0.07 6.45
C ILE A 30 19.95 1.23 7.06
N ILE A 31 20.59 2.25 7.64
CA ILE A 31 19.93 3.42 8.25
C ILE A 31 19.29 4.32 7.19
N ILE A 32 19.84 4.40 5.98
CA ILE A 32 19.27 5.13 4.84
C ILE A 32 18.25 4.25 4.07
N THR A 33 18.48 2.94 3.99
CA THR A 33 17.59 1.97 3.34
C THR A 33 16.33 1.70 4.17
N SER A 34 16.41 1.69 5.50
CA SER A 34 15.29 1.47 6.42
C SER A 34 14.12 2.48 6.22
N PRO A 35 14.34 3.81 6.18
CA PRO A 35 13.29 4.77 5.86
C PRO A 35 12.85 4.68 4.40
N ILE A 36 13.71 4.24 3.46
CA ILE A 36 13.31 3.95 2.08
C ILE A 36 12.30 2.79 2.03
N TRP A 37 12.51 1.70 2.78
CA TRP A 37 11.54 0.61 2.88
C TRP A 37 10.22 1.03 3.56
N PHE A 38 10.29 1.89 4.59
CA PHE A 38 9.10 2.45 5.22
C PHE A 38 8.33 3.39 4.27
N SER A 39 9.03 4.20 3.47
CA SER A 39 8.44 5.02 2.42
C SER A 39 7.82 4.16 1.32
N LEU A 40 8.50 3.10 0.89
CA LEU A 40 8.04 2.16 -0.14
C LEU A 40 6.77 1.40 0.30
N ILE A 41 6.71 0.91 1.54
CA ILE A 41 5.50 0.22 2.04
C ILE A 41 4.34 1.20 2.21
N CYS A 42 4.61 2.43 2.63
CA CYS A 42 3.61 3.50 2.73
C CYS A 42 3.07 3.88 1.34
N ALA A 43 3.94 4.04 0.33
CA ALA A 43 3.55 4.30 -1.05
C ALA A 43 2.71 3.15 -1.63
N PHE A 44 3.13 1.88 -1.43
CA PHE A 44 2.36 0.73 -1.90
C PHE A 44 0.99 0.62 -1.22
N ALA A 45 0.93 0.91 0.09
CA ALA A 45 -0.32 0.98 0.85
C ALA A 45 -1.24 2.09 0.34
N ALA A 46 -0.70 3.29 0.10
CA ALA A 46 -1.43 4.44 -0.42
C ALA A 46 -1.99 4.17 -1.83
N ILE A 47 -1.21 3.55 -2.72
CA ILE A 47 -1.67 3.17 -4.07
C ILE A 47 -2.82 2.16 -3.97
N ALA A 48 -2.68 1.10 -3.17
CA ALA A 48 -3.73 0.10 -2.99
C ALA A 48 -5.01 0.69 -2.35
N LEU A 49 -4.86 1.58 -1.37
CA LEU A 49 -5.98 2.29 -0.74
C LEU A 49 -6.63 3.29 -1.70
N ALA A 50 -5.86 3.97 -2.54
CA ALA A 50 -6.38 4.89 -3.56
C ALA A 50 -7.23 4.15 -4.62
N ILE A 51 -6.78 2.98 -5.09
CA ILE A 51 -7.55 2.13 -6.01
C ILE A 51 -8.86 1.65 -5.35
N LEU A 52 -8.78 1.24 -4.07
CA LEU A 52 -9.93 0.80 -3.29
C LEU A 52 -10.94 1.96 -3.06
N CYS A 53 -10.44 3.15 -2.77
CA CYS A 53 -11.23 4.37 -2.61
C CYS A 53 -11.87 4.81 -3.94
N ALA A 54 -11.14 4.72 -5.06
CA ALA A 54 -11.68 5.00 -6.39
C ALA A 54 -12.83 4.05 -6.76
N LEU A 55 -12.69 2.75 -6.51
CA LEU A 55 -13.77 1.76 -6.70
C LEU A 55 -15.01 2.09 -5.88
N LEU A 56 -14.83 2.48 -4.62
CA LEU A 56 -15.94 2.87 -3.73
C LEU A 56 -16.58 4.20 -4.16
N SER A 57 -15.78 5.18 -4.59
CA SER A 57 -16.24 6.45 -5.14
C SER A 57 -17.09 6.26 -6.40
N ILE A 58 -16.66 5.38 -7.32
CA ILE A 58 -17.42 5.02 -8.53
C ILE A 58 -18.80 4.43 -8.16
N ILE A 59 -18.88 3.56 -7.14
CA ILE A 59 -20.16 3.02 -6.69
C ILE A 59 -21.08 4.13 -6.17
N ILE A 60 -20.59 5.00 -5.28
CA ILE A 60 -21.38 6.11 -4.74
C ILE A 60 -21.83 7.05 -5.86
N ALA A 61 -20.95 7.35 -6.82
CA ALA A 61 -21.28 8.14 -7.99
C ALA A 61 -22.39 7.49 -8.83
N VAL A 62 -22.29 6.19 -9.15
CA VAL A 62 -23.33 5.46 -9.93
C VAL A 62 -24.69 5.49 -9.21
N PHE A 63 -24.72 5.29 -7.88
CA PHE A 63 -25.97 5.42 -7.12
C PHE A 63 -26.51 6.86 -7.13
N ALA A 64 -25.67 7.87 -6.87
CA ALA A 64 -26.07 9.27 -6.88
C ALA A 64 -26.59 9.71 -8.26
N THR A 65 -25.92 9.29 -9.34
CA THR A 65 -26.34 9.50 -10.72
C THR A 65 -27.66 8.79 -11.02
N GLY A 66 -27.83 7.53 -10.64
CA GLY A 66 -29.09 6.79 -10.83
C GLY A 66 -30.29 7.41 -10.12
N PHE A 67 -30.11 7.86 -8.86
CA PHE A 67 -31.12 8.63 -8.14
C PHE A 67 -31.41 9.97 -8.81
N SER A 68 -30.37 10.69 -9.24
CA SER A 68 -30.53 11.99 -9.92
C SER A 68 -31.25 11.87 -11.27
N LEU A 69 -30.98 10.82 -12.06
CA LEU A 69 -31.71 10.51 -13.29
C LEU A 69 -33.17 10.15 -13.02
N THR A 70 -33.44 9.42 -11.94
CA THR A 70 -34.81 9.05 -11.56
C THR A 70 -35.63 10.29 -11.18
N ILE A 71 -35.07 11.17 -10.33
CA ILE A 71 -35.71 12.43 -9.92
C ILE A 71 -35.83 13.40 -11.12
N GLY A 72 -34.78 13.54 -11.92
CA GLY A 72 -34.78 14.35 -13.14
C GLY A 72 -35.77 13.85 -14.19
N GLY A 73 -35.98 12.54 -14.28
CA GLY A 73 -37.00 11.90 -15.12
C GLY A 73 -38.43 12.23 -14.68
N ILE A 74 -38.68 12.29 -13.37
CA ILE A 74 -39.97 12.74 -12.81
C ILE A 74 -40.22 14.22 -13.13
N VAL A 75 -39.18 15.08 -13.08
CA VAL A 75 -39.33 16.49 -13.44
C VAL A 75 -39.52 16.68 -14.96
N THR A 76 -38.82 15.92 -15.80
CA THR A 76 -38.96 15.99 -17.27
C THR A 76 -40.25 15.37 -17.80
N LEU A 77 -40.94 14.53 -17.03
CA LEU A 77 -42.30 14.07 -17.34
C LEU A 77 -43.28 15.25 -17.55
N PHE A 78 -43.09 16.36 -16.83
CA PHE A 78 -43.92 17.58 -16.95
C PHE A 78 -43.59 18.45 -18.17
N THR A 79 -42.50 18.15 -18.91
CA THR A 79 -42.12 18.90 -20.13
C THR A 79 -42.18 18.04 -21.38
N VAL A 80 -41.67 16.80 -21.32
CA VAL A 80 -41.63 15.85 -22.43
C VAL A 80 -41.93 14.44 -21.92
N TYR A 81 -43.22 14.10 -21.91
CA TYR A 81 -43.77 12.85 -21.35
C TYR A 81 -42.97 11.57 -21.71
N PRO A 82 -42.64 11.28 -22.99
CA PRO A 82 -41.90 10.06 -23.34
C PRO A 82 -40.43 10.08 -22.88
N ALA A 83 -39.80 11.25 -22.80
CA ALA A 83 -38.41 11.38 -22.35
C ALA A 83 -38.27 11.15 -20.84
N GLY A 84 -39.22 11.66 -20.04
CA GLY A 84 -39.24 11.44 -18.59
C GLY A 84 -39.38 9.97 -18.21
N ILE A 85 -40.25 9.21 -18.90
CA ILE A 85 -40.41 7.76 -18.68
C ILE A 85 -39.10 7.02 -18.99
N ALA A 86 -38.43 7.35 -20.10
CA ALA A 86 -37.15 6.75 -20.46
C ALA A 86 -36.04 7.06 -19.44
N LEU A 87 -36.00 8.28 -18.90
CA LEU A 87 -35.05 8.69 -17.85
C LEU A 87 -35.30 7.98 -16.52
N ILE A 88 -36.55 7.78 -16.11
CA ILE A 88 -36.91 6.98 -14.92
C ILE A 88 -36.47 5.52 -15.12
N GLY A 89 -36.75 4.93 -16.29
CA GLY A 89 -36.32 3.58 -16.62
C GLY A 89 -34.80 3.43 -16.57
N ALA A 90 -34.06 4.35 -17.19
CA ALA A 90 -32.60 4.37 -17.16
C ALA A 90 -32.03 4.53 -15.73
N GLY A 91 -32.61 5.43 -14.92
CA GLY A 91 -32.22 5.62 -13.53
C GLY A 91 -32.40 4.36 -12.68
N LEU A 92 -33.55 3.70 -12.79
CA LEU A 92 -33.84 2.44 -12.10
C LEU A 92 -32.94 1.29 -12.56
N ILE A 93 -32.65 1.18 -13.87
CA ILE A 93 -31.72 0.18 -14.42
C ILE A 93 -30.29 0.42 -13.88
N CYS A 94 -29.83 1.67 -13.82
CA CYS A 94 -28.54 2.02 -13.24
C CYS A 94 -28.45 1.68 -11.75
N ILE A 95 -29.51 1.95 -10.96
CA ILE A 95 -29.58 1.57 -9.54
C ILE A 95 -29.56 0.04 -9.38
N GLY A 96 -30.33 -0.70 -10.19
CA GLY A 96 -30.40 -2.16 -10.14
C GLY A 96 -29.07 -2.84 -10.49
N LEU A 97 -28.40 -2.40 -11.57
CA LEU A 97 -27.07 -2.88 -11.95
C LEU A 97 -25.99 -2.49 -10.94
N GLY A 98 -26.02 -1.26 -10.42
CA GLY A 98 -25.12 -0.80 -9.36
C GLY A 98 -25.27 -1.64 -8.08
N GLY A 99 -26.50 -2.00 -7.71
CA GLY A 99 -26.82 -2.89 -6.59
C GLY A 99 -26.25 -4.31 -6.76
N MET A 100 -26.38 -4.92 -7.95
CA MET A 100 -25.80 -6.23 -8.24
C MET A 100 -24.26 -6.25 -8.15
N ILE A 101 -23.61 -5.13 -8.52
CA ILE A 101 -22.15 -4.96 -8.41
C ILE A 101 -21.68 -4.63 -6.98
N VAL A 102 -22.55 -4.11 -6.11
CA VAL A 102 -22.14 -3.70 -4.75
C VAL A 102 -21.64 -4.88 -3.90
N MET A 103 -22.29 -6.05 -4.01
CA MET A 103 -22.01 -7.22 -3.18
C MET A 103 -20.61 -7.83 -3.41
N PRO A 104 -20.15 -8.06 -4.67
CA PRO A 104 -18.77 -8.46 -4.90
C PRO A 104 -17.76 -7.36 -4.55
N VAL A 105 -18.06 -6.08 -4.78
CA VAL A 105 -17.09 -5.00 -4.49
C VAL A 105 -16.87 -4.79 -3.00
N ILE A 106 -17.90 -4.87 -2.15
CA ILE A 106 -17.74 -4.88 -0.68
C ILE A 106 -16.83 -6.04 -0.24
N ARG A 107 -16.98 -7.22 -0.86
CA ARG A 107 -16.14 -8.40 -0.56
C ARG A 107 -14.69 -8.21 -1.03
N CYS A 108 -14.47 -7.55 -2.17
CA CYS A 108 -13.15 -7.15 -2.66
C CYS A 108 -12.50 -6.08 -1.79
N ILE A 109 -13.26 -5.09 -1.30
CA ILE A 109 -12.81 -4.07 -0.34
C ILE A 109 -12.32 -4.74 0.94
N TRP A 110 -13.11 -5.64 1.52
CA TRP A 110 -12.74 -6.32 2.76
C TRP A 110 -11.51 -7.22 2.58
N ARG A 111 -11.45 -8.02 1.49
CA ARG A 111 -10.24 -8.80 1.16
C ARG A 111 -9.03 -7.91 0.86
N GLY A 112 -9.23 -6.75 0.23
CA GLY A 112 -8.20 -5.76 -0.05
C GLY A 112 -7.59 -5.22 1.24
N CYS A 113 -8.41 -4.66 2.13
CA CYS A 113 -7.98 -4.17 3.44
C CYS A 113 -7.30 -5.27 4.29
N VAL A 114 -7.86 -6.48 4.34
CA VAL A 114 -7.26 -7.60 5.09
C VAL A 114 -5.93 -8.05 4.48
N SER A 115 -5.81 -8.10 3.15
CA SER A 115 -4.55 -8.43 2.46
C SER A 115 -3.47 -7.38 2.71
N LEU A 116 -3.86 -6.10 2.71
CA LEU A 116 -2.98 -4.96 2.99
C LEU A 116 -2.50 -5.00 4.45
N PHE A 117 -3.42 -5.22 5.40
CA PHE A 117 -3.09 -5.36 6.82
C PHE A 117 -2.20 -6.58 7.08
N ASN A 118 -2.48 -7.74 6.45
CA ASN A 118 -1.66 -8.94 6.60
C ASN A 118 -0.24 -8.75 6.01
N LYS A 119 -0.10 -8.03 4.90
CA LYS A 119 1.21 -7.63 4.36
C LYS A 119 1.95 -6.70 5.35
N PHE A 120 1.25 -5.71 5.92
CA PHE A 120 1.83 -4.79 6.90
C PHE A 120 2.29 -5.54 8.16
N THR A 121 1.45 -6.38 8.76
CA THR A 121 1.79 -7.18 9.95
C THR A 121 2.95 -8.16 9.69
N ASN A 122 2.98 -8.83 8.54
CA ASN A 122 4.10 -9.73 8.18
C ASN A 122 5.41 -8.95 7.97
N PHE A 123 5.33 -7.72 7.46
CA PHE A 123 6.48 -6.82 7.34
C PHE A 123 6.96 -6.29 8.71
N VAL A 124 6.05 -5.90 9.60
CA VAL A 124 6.36 -5.54 11.00
C VAL A 124 7.01 -6.72 11.72
N HIS A 125 6.48 -7.94 11.57
CA HIS A 125 7.10 -9.15 12.13
C HIS A 125 8.51 -9.38 11.58
N ARG A 126 8.74 -9.14 10.28
CA ARG A 126 10.07 -9.22 9.67
C ARG A 126 11.03 -8.13 10.18
N PHE A 127 10.55 -6.92 10.46
CA PHE A 127 11.36 -5.85 11.08
C PHE A 127 11.66 -6.13 12.55
N VAL A 128 10.71 -6.64 13.32
CA VAL A 128 10.91 -7.07 14.72
C VAL A 128 11.90 -8.25 14.77
N SER A 129 11.72 -9.26 13.92
CA SER A 129 12.64 -10.39 13.84
C SER A 129 14.02 -9.98 13.33
N SER A 130 14.13 -8.97 12.46
CA SER A 130 15.41 -8.38 12.05
C SER A 130 16.07 -7.51 13.13
N LYS A 131 15.34 -7.08 14.17
CA LYS A 131 15.90 -6.46 15.38
C LYS A 131 16.29 -7.49 16.46
N ALA A 132 15.92 -8.77 16.30
CA ALA A 132 16.31 -9.85 17.21
C ALA A 132 17.65 -10.52 16.82
N VAL A 133 18.33 -10.01 15.78
CA VAL A 133 19.62 -10.52 15.27
C VAL A 133 20.66 -9.37 15.21
N ALA A 134 20.46 -8.32 16.01
CA ALA A 134 21.35 -7.17 16.16
C ALA A 134 21.53 -6.84 17.64
#